data_AF-A0AAN7J2J6-F1
#
_entry.id   AF-A0AAN7J2J6-F1
#
_cell.length_a   1.000
_cell.length_b   1.000
_cell.length_c   1.000
_cell.angle_alpha   90.00
_cell.angle_beta   90.00
_cell.angle_gamma   90.00
#
_symmetry.space_group_name_H-M   'P 1'
#
loop_
_entity.id
_entity.type
_entity.pdbx_description
1 polymer ?
#
loop_
_entity_poly.entity_id
_entity_poly.type
_entity_poly.pdbx_seq_one_letter_code
_entity_poly.pdbx_strand_id
1 'polypeptide(L)'
;MGVKVVDLFTALQKRDDWMDACFIDGIHLSAEGSKIVVEEKLKVIKEVDWEPCLHWKSMPTEFAEDSPYDLVAADGKTTLNPSRWTFYREHQWD
;
A
#
# COMPACT_ATOMS: atom_id res chain seq x y z
N MET A 1 0.25 -16.96 -20.13
CA MET A 1 1.40 -16.03 -20.01
C MET A 1 2.18 -16.16 -18.70
N GLY A 2 1.87 -17.06 -17.75
CA GLY A 2 2.74 -17.32 -16.57
C GLY A 2 2.92 -16.13 -15.60
N VAL A 3 2.24 -15.01 -15.84
CA VAL A 3 2.29 -13.78 -15.02
C VAL A 3 0.97 -13.64 -14.27
N LYS A 4 1.04 -13.17 -13.03
CA LYS A 4 -0.11 -12.88 -12.18
C LYS A 4 -0.71 -11.53 -12.56
N VAL A 5 -2.04 -11.42 -12.53
CA VAL A 5 -2.78 -10.25 -13.01
C VAL A 5 -3.66 -9.72 -11.89
N VAL A 6 -3.78 -8.40 -11.80
CA VAL A 6 -4.76 -7.72 -10.96
C VAL A 6 -5.92 -7.31 -11.86
N ASP A 7 -7.09 -7.96 -11.69
CA ASP A 7 -8.28 -7.66 -12.48
C ASP A 7 -9.09 -6.51 -11.84
N LEU A 8 -8.68 -5.28 -12.15
CA LEU A 8 -9.32 -4.09 -11.61
C LEU A 8 -10.73 -3.86 -12.15
N PHE A 9 -11.03 -4.29 -13.38
CA PHE A 9 -12.34 -4.08 -13.97
C PHE A 9 -13.39 -4.88 -13.21
N THR A 10 -13.15 -6.18 -13.01
CA THR A 10 -14.02 -7.04 -12.20
C THR A 10 -14.05 -6.57 -10.74
N ALA A 11 -12.93 -6.12 -10.18
CA ALA A 11 -12.88 -5.65 -8.79
C ALA A 11 -13.77 -4.42 -8.55
N LEU A 12 -13.73 -3.43 -9.46
CA LEU A 12 -14.55 -2.21 -9.36
C LEU A 12 -16.04 -2.52 -9.49
N GLN A 13 -16.41 -3.48 -10.34
CA GLN A 13 -17.80 -3.88 -10.60
C GLN A 13 -18.45 -4.72 -9.49
N LYS A 14 -17.76 -5.00 -8.37
CA LYS A 14 -18.36 -5.68 -7.22
C LYS A 14 -19.48 -4.86 -6.55
N ARG A 15 -19.58 -3.56 -6.85
CA ARG A 15 -20.66 -2.67 -6.43
C ARG A 15 -21.51 -2.22 -7.63
N ASP A 16 -22.80 -2.04 -7.42
CA ASP A 16 -23.75 -1.75 -8.49
C ASP A 16 -23.58 -0.32 -9.07
N ASP A 17 -23.20 0.64 -8.24
CA ASP A 17 -23.00 2.06 -8.58
C ASP A 17 -21.54 2.40 -8.93
N TRP A 18 -20.75 1.42 -9.37
CA TRP A 18 -19.29 1.57 -9.55
C TRP A 18 -18.89 2.71 -10.49
N MET A 19 -19.66 2.99 -11.54
CA MET A 19 -19.36 4.07 -12.49
C MET A 19 -19.36 5.44 -11.79
N ASP A 20 -20.36 5.69 -10.95
CA ASP A 20 -20.54 6.97 -10.27
C ASP A 20 -19.70 7.05 -8.98
N ALA A 21 -19.54 5.92 -8.28
CA ALA A 21 -18.84 5.89 -7.01
C ALA A 21 -17.33 5.76 -7.14
N CYS A 22 -16.82 5.01 -8.12
CA CYS A 22 -15.38 4.73 -8.24
C CYS A 22 -14.63 5.76 -9.09
N PHE A 23 -15.31 6.60 -9.86
CA PHE A 23 -14.69 7.56 -10.76
C PHE A 23 -15.12 9.00 -10.45
N ILE A 24 -14.20 9.95 -10.64
CA ILE A 24 -14.47 11.38 -10.49
C ILE A 24 -15.05 11.96 -11.77
N ASP A 25 -14.49 11.57 -12.92
CA ASP A 25 -14.79 12.09 -14.25
C ASP A 25 -14.95 10.98 -15.30
N GLY A 26 -15.16 9.74 -14.83
CA GLY A 26 -15.20 8.53 -15.66
C GLY A 26 -13.82 7.94 -15.98
N ILE A 27 -12.71 8.57 -15.57
CA ILE A 27 -11.34 8.08 -15.80
C ILE A 27 -10.53 8.05 -14.49
N HIS A 28 -10.44 9.18 -13.79
CA HIS A 28 -9.72 9.27 -12.53
C HIS A 28 -10.50 8.60 -11.41
N LEU A 29 -9.82 7.76 -10.62
CA LEU A 29 -10.45 7.08 -9.51
C LEU A 29 -10.78 8.06 -8.39
N SER A 30 -11.97 7.90 -7.82
CA SER A 30 -12.34 8.52 -6.55
C SER A 30 -11.56 7.90 -5.40
N ALA A 31 -11.76 8.41 -4.18
CA ALA A 31 -11.24 7.76 -2.97
C ALA A 31 -11.74 6.32 -2.84
N GLU A 32 -13.02 6.08 -3.13
CA GLU A 32 -13.64 4.75 -3.08
C GLU A 32 -13.08 3.80 -4.15
N GLY A 33 -12.89 4.29 -5.39
CA GLY A 33 -12.25 3.51 -6.44
C GLY A 33 -10.79 3.17 -6.10
N SER A 34 -10.06 4.13 -5.53
CA SER A 34 -8.65 3.95 -5.13
C SER A 34 -8.48 2.93 -4.01
N LYS A 35 -9.42 2.86 -3.06
CA LYS A 35 -9.44 1.83 -2.01
C LYS A 35 -9.52 0.42 -2.61
N ILE A 36 -10.46 0.20 -3.54
CA ILE A 36 -10.64 -1.09 -4.23
C ILE A 36 -9.36 -1.52 -4.96
N VAL A 37 -8.68 -0.58 -5.65
CA VAL A 37 -7.43 -0.88 -6.34
C VAL A 37 -6.34 -1.35 -5.38
N VAL A 38 -6.18 -0.67 -4.25
CA VAL A 38 -5.17 -1.04 -3.25
C VAL A 38 -5.48 -2.40 -2.64
N GLU A 39 -6.74 -2.67 -2.31
CA GLU A 39 -7.17 -3.97 -1.76
C GLU A 39 -6.90 -5.13 -2.73
N GLU A 40 -7.29 -5.02 -4.00
CA GLU A 40 -7.09 -6.10 -4.97
C GLU A 40 -5.59 -6.29 -5.27
N LYS A 41 -4.80 -5.21 -5.31
CA LYS A 41 -3.34 -5.31 -5.47
C LYS A 41 -2.70 -6.03 -4.28
N LEU A 42 -3.06 -5.66 -3.04
CA LEU A 42 -2.51 -6.28 -1.84
C LEU A 42 -2.92 -7.75 -1.74
N LYS A 43 -4.17 -8.09 -2.08
CA LYS A 43 -4.63 -9.47 -2.17
C LYS A 43 -3.75 -10.28 -3.12
N VAL A 44 -3.55 -9.81 -4.35
CA VAL A 44 -2.71 -10.50 -5.33
C VAL A 44 -1.28 -10.64 -4.82
N ILE A 45 -0.67 -9.58 -4.26
CA ILE A 45 0.71 -9.63 -3.73
C ILE A 45 0.86 -10.63 -2.57
N LYS A 46 -0.17 -10.78 -1.73
CA LYS A 46 -0.16 -11.72 -0.59
C LYS A 46 -0.40 -13.17 -0.99
N GLU A 47 -1.17 -13.41 -2.05
CA GLU A 47 -1.50 -14.76 -2.54
C GLU A 47 -0.41 -15.38 -3.44
N VAL A 48 0.63 -14.62 -3.78
CA VAL A 48 1.69 -15.10 -4.68
C VAL A 48 2.94 -15.55 -3.92
N ASP A 49 3.36 -16.78 -4.18
CA ASP A 49 4.54 -17.40 -3.55
C ASP A 49 5.86 -17.10 -4.30
N TRP A 50 5.96 -15.94 -4.94
CA TRP A 50 7.19 -15.52 -5.63
C TRP A 50 8.29 -15.08 -4.67
N GLU A 51 9.54 -15.33 -5.06
CA GLU A 51 10.74 -14.81 -4.39
C GLU A 51 11.50 -13.88 -5.36
N PRO A 52 11.76 -12.62 -4.98
CA PRO A 52 11.38 -11.97 -3.73
C PRO A 52 9.90 -11.61 -3.66
N CYS A 53 9.30 -11.77 -2.48
CA CYS A 53 7.95 -11.29 -2.22
C CYS A 53 7.91 -9.76 -2.29
N LEU A 54 7.03 -9.20 -3.13
CA LEU A 54 6.84 -7.75 -3.23
C LEU A 54 5.96 -7.16 -2.12
N HIS A 55 5.60 -7.94 -1.10
CA HIS A 55 4.98 -7.36 0.08
C HIS A 55 6.00 -6.48 0.80
N TRP A 56 5.63 -5.23 1.10
CA TRP A 56 6.57 -4.23 1.59
C TRP A 56 7.28 -4.65 2.90
N LYS A 57 6.60 -5.42 3.78
CA LYS A 57 7.22 -6.00 5.00
C LYS A 57 8.29 -7.06 4.73
N SER A 58 8.26 -7.68 3.56
CA SER A 58 9.25 -8.68 3.13
C SER A 58 10.44 -8.03 2.42
N MET A 59 10.32 -6.77 2.01
CA MET A 59 11.39 -6.02 1.38
C MET A 59 12.29 -5.35 2.43
N PRO A 60 13.62 -5.32 2.21
CA PRO A 60 14.51 -4.57 3.08
C PRO A 60 14.28 -3.05 2.92
N THR A 61 14.39 -2.31 4.02
CA THR A 61 14.42 -0.85 3.97
C THR A 61 15.77 -0.39 3.41
N GLU A 62 15.75 0.39 2.33
CA GLU A 62 16.97 0.80 1.60
C GLU A 62 17.91 1.69 2.42
N PHE A 63 17.36 2.58 3.25
CA PHE A 63 18.10 3.51 4.13
C PHE A 63 17.64 3.32 5.57
N ALA A 64 18.11 2.25 6.21
CA ALA A 64 17.70 1.86 7.57
C ALA A 64 18.64 2.38 8.66
N GLU A 65 19.75 3.01 8.27
CA GLU A 65 20.72 3.63 9.16
C GLU A 65 20.17 4.86 9.87
N ASP A 66 20.78 5.19 11.02
CA ASP A 66 20.44 6.42 11.76
C ASP A 66 20.95 7.66 11.03
N SER A 67 20.16 8.73 11.10
CA SER A 67 20.44 10.00 10.45
C SER A 67 20.52 11.14 11.47
N PRO A 68 21.41 12.14 11.28
CA PRO A 68 21.39 13.36 12.09
C PRO A 68 20.10 14.18 11.93
N TYR A 69 19.26 13.84 10.94
CA TYR A 69 17.96 14.45 10.70
C TYR A 69 16.78 13.61 11.25
N ASP A 70 17.06 12.54 12.00
CA ASP A 70 16.03 11.75 12.66
C ASP A 70 15.31 12.54 13.75
N LEU A 71 14.11 12.07 14.11
CA LEU A 71 13.27 12.72 15.11
C LEU A 71 13.95 12.69 16.47
N VAL A 72 14.01 13.83 17.15
CA VAL A 72 14.58 13.91 18.51
C VAL A 72 13.61 13.30 19.51
N ALA A 73 14.09 12.37 20.33
CA ALA A 73 13.31 11.75 21.39
C ALA A 73 13.02 12.73 22.54
N ALA A 74 12.09 12.35 23.42
CA ALA A 74 11.67 13.18 24.55
C ALA A 74 12.80 13.51 25.56
N ASP A 75 13.90 12.75 25.54
CA ASP A 75 15.08 13.01 26.37
C ASP A 75 15.99 14.14 25.83
N GLY A 76 15.72 14.62 24.61
CA GLY A 76 16.53 15.64 23.93
C GLY A 76 17.94 15.21 23.55
N LYS A 77 18.25 13.90 23.64
CA LYS A 77 19.59 13.35 23.44
C LYS A 77 19.63 12.25 22.40
N THR A 78 18.62 11.40 22.38
CA THR A 78 18.53 10.28 21.44
C THR A 78 17.67 10.65 20.23
N THR A 79 17.89 9.97 19.12
CA THR A 79 17.07 10.07 17.92
C THR A 79 16.22 8.81 17.76
N LEU A 80 15.08 8.97 17.08
CA LEU A 80 14.17 7.90 16.73
C LEU A 80 14.18 7.73 15.22
N ASN A 81 14.75 6.62 14.77
CA ASN A 81 14.81 6.26 13.36
C ASN A 81 13.42 5.77 12.88
N PRO A 82 12.76 6.48 11.95
CA PRO A 82 11.42 6.15 11.51
C PRO A 82 11.40 5.13 10.36
N SER A 83 12.56 4.65 9.89
CA SER A 83 12.71 3.80 8.69
C SER A 83 11.92 2.48 8.74
N ARG A 84 11.56 2.01 9.94
CA ARG A 84 10.76 0.79 10.17
C ARG A 84 9.37 1.05 10.72
N TRP A 85 8.91 2.30 10.75
CA TRP A 85 7.60 2.63 11.29
C TRP A 85 6.48 2.22 10.35
N THR A 86 5.43 1.63 10.92
CA THR A 86 4.15 1.41 10.25
C THR A 86 3.26 2.63 10.46
N PHE A 87 2.79 3.25 9.39
CA PHE A 87 1.81 4.33 9.49
C PHE A 87 0.41 3.75 9.66
N TYR A 88 -0.33 4.26 10.64
CA TYR A 88 -1.75 3.96 10.72
C TYR A 88 -2.47 4.52 9.48
N ARG A 89 -3.12 3.66 8.72
CA ARG A 89 -3.94 4.01 7.56
C ARG A 89 -5.33 3.41 7.75
N GLU A 90 -6.34 4.04 7.15
CA GLU A 90 -7.72 3.54 7.16
C GLU A 90 -7.78 2.08 6.65
N HIS A 91 -7.00 1.79 5.62
CA HIS A 91 -6.77 0.44 5.11
C HIS A 91 -5.34 0.06 5.45
N GLN A 92 -5.17 -0.93 6.33
CA GLN A 92 -3.85 -1.45 6.68
C GLN A 92 -3.28 -2.18 5.47
N TRP A 93 -2.05 -1.86 5.09
CA TRP A 93 -1.35 -2.49 3.96
C TRP A 93 -0.65 -3.80 4.36
N ASP A 94 -1.16 -4.41 5.44
CA ASP A 94 -0.61 -5.55 6.17
C ASP A 94 -1.52 -6.75 6.05
#